data_AF-A0A3S5EJT0-F1
#
_entry.id   AF-A0A3S5EJT0-F1
#
_cell.length_a   1.000
_cell.length_b   1.000
_cell.length_c   1.000
_cell.angle_alpha   90.00
_cell.angle_beta   90.00
_cell.angle_gamma   90.00
#
_symmetry.space_group_name_H-M   'P 1'
#
loop_
_entity.id
_entity.type
_entity.pdbx_description
1 polymer ?
#
loop_
_entity_poly.entity_id
_entity_poly.type
_entity_poly.pdbx_seq_one_letter_code
_entity_poly.pdbx_strand_id
1 'polypeptide(L)'
;MKRLSEQWWATRTPNVKARRCTAHSSRTGDRCNKVSLAFQRVCGTHGGRAPAAKRKAKQRLDEHADSLAAALLALATSAESEATRLAAIRDALDRIGITGKTAVEVEHSLKPYEQILASFTSVSGSLADYERANGLPVTPAPEPSAPEILDVEFDEETAETRADRNARGPEGSWRPPGSPEPVYERSGSITGEAALEEAARANRAAGVWTVRRRRE
;
A
#
# COMPACT_ATOMS: atom_id res chain seq x y z
N MET A 1 -12.96 45.97 17.76
CA MET A 1 -12.41 46.02 16.37
C MET A 1 -13.04 44.91 15.53
N LYS A 2 -13.61 45.22 14.36
CA LYS A 2 -14.31 44.21 13.52
C LYS A 2 -13.30 43.31 12.79
N ARG A 3 -13.48 42.00 12.85
CA ARG A 3 -12.60 41.03 12.16
C ARG A 3 -12.60 41.28 10.65
N LEU A 4 -11.44 41.15 10.00
CA LEU A 4 -11.24 41.35 8.56
C LEU A 4 -11.57 42.77 8.06
N SER A 5 -11.61 43.79 8.92
CA SER A 5 -11.65 45.18 8.46
C SER A 5 -10.26 45.69 8.04
N GLU A 6 -10.19 46.84 7.36
CA GLU A 6 -8.90 47.49 7.06
C GLU A 6 -8.08 47.75 8.33
N GLN A 7 -8.73 48.28 9.37
CA GLN A 7 -8.08 48.52 10.67
C GLN A 7 -7.58 47.22 11.29
N TRP A 8 -8.32 46.12 11.15
CA TRP A 8 -7.86 44.80 11.61
C TRP A 8 -6.60 44.37 10.88
N TRP A 9 -6.57 44.49 9.54
CA TRP A 9 -5.39 44.15 8.74
C TRP A 9 -4.19 45.03 9.05
N ALA A 10 -4.39 46.34 9.28
CA ALA A 10 -3.31 47.27 9.62
C ALA A 10 -2.52 46.83 10.87
N THR A 11 -3.21 46.28 11.87
CA THR A 11 -2.61 45.82 13.13
C THR A 11 -1.96 44.43 13.08
N ARG A 12 -2.11 43.66 12.00
CA ARG A 12 -1.58 42.29 11.93
C ARG A 12 -0.09 42.24 11.59
N THR A 13 0.57 41.15 11.99
CA THR A 13 1.96 40.85 11.61
C THR A 13 2.08 40.64 10.09
N PRO A 14 3.27 40.85 9.50
CA PRO A 14 3.48 40.69 8.06
C PRO A 14 3.06 39.32 7.52
N ASN A 15 3.36 38.24 8.24
CA ASN A 15 2.97 36.88 7.85
C ASN A 15 1.45 36.68 7.78
N VAL A 16 0.71 37.27 8.71
CA VAL A 16 -0.76 37.21 8.67
C VAL A 16 -1.28 38.09 7.53
N LYS A 17 -0.74 39.30 7.35
CA LYS A 17 -1.08 40.21 6.23
C LYS A 17 -0.87 39.57 4.86
N ALA A 18 0.18 38.75 4.70
CA ALA A 18 0.45 38.02 3.46
C ALA A 18 -0.68 37.05 3.06
N ARG A 19 -1.48 36.58 4.03
CA ARG A 19 -2.65 35.72 3.79
C ARG A 19 -3.90 36.50 3.37
N ARG A 20 -3.82 37.82 3.19
CA ARG A 20 -4.95 38.61 2.68
C ARG A 20 -5.13 38.37 1.19
N CYS A 21 -6.39 38.22 0.76
CA CYS A 21 -6.74 38.13 -0.65
C CYS A 21 -6.13 39.29 -1.47
N THR A 22 -5.55 38.97 -2.63
CA THR A 22 -4.94 39.95 -3.53
C THR A 22 -5.93 40.54 -4.54
N ALA A 23 -7.14 40.01 -4.63
CA ALA A 23 -8.17 40.56 -5.52
C ALA A 23 -8.62 41.94 -5.03
N HIS A 24 -9.00 42.81 -5.96
CA HIS A 24 -9.54 44.13 -5.69
C HIS A 24 -11.07 44.15 -5.90
N SER A 25 -11.76 44.96 -5.11
CA SER A 25 -13.18 45.24 -5.25
C SER A 25 -13.41 46.03 -6.54
N SER A 26 -14.27 45.54 -7.44
CA SER A 26 -14.60 46.26 -8.67
C SER A 26 -15.38 47.56 -8.41
N ARG A 27 -16.06 47.67 -7.26
CA ARG A 27 -16.87 48.85 -6.91
C ARG A 27 -16.07 49.93 -6.19
N THR A 28 -15.10 49.55 -5.35
CA THR A 28 -14.35 50.51 -4.50
C THR A 28 -12.87 50.60 -4.83
N GLY A 29 -12.32 49.67 -5.63
CA GLY A 29 -10.88 49.59 -5.92
C GLY A 29 -10.03 49.01 -4.78
N ASP A 30 -10.56 48.95 -3.56
CA ASP A 30 -9.83 48.44 -2.39
C ASP A 30 -9.51 46.95 -2.48
N ARG A 31 -8.42 46.54 -1.82
CA ARG A 31 -8.11 45.11 -1.68
C ARG A 31 -9.19 44.37 -0.93
N CYS A 32 -9.48 43.16 -1.36
CA CYS A 32 -10.42 42.29 -0.68
C CYS A 32 -9.96 42.04 0.77
N ASN A 33 -10.90 42.20 1.68
CA ASN A 33 -10.70 42.07 3.11
C ASN A 33 -10.70 40.60 3.61
N LYS A 34 -11.07 39.64 2.75
CA LYS A 34 -11.12 38.22 3.09
C LYS A 34 -9.74 37.57 3.08
N VAL A 35 -9.57 36.50 3.85
CA VAL A 35 -8.36 35.67 3.86
C VAL A 35 -8.31 34.84 2.57
N SER A 36 -7.12 34.68 1.98
CA SER A 36 -6.89 33.75 0.89
C SER A 36 -7.04 32.30 1.35
N LEU A 37 -7.42 31.42 0.43
CA LEU A 37 -7.40 29.98 0.73
C LEU A 37 -5.95 29.49 0.89
N ALA A 38 -5.78 28.35 1.55
CA ALA A 38 -4.46 27.75 1.79
C ALA A 38 -3.69 27.59 0.47
N PHE A 39 -2.41 28.01 0.48
CA PHE A 39 -1.53 27.99 -0.70
C PHE A 39 -2.06 28.75 -1.93
N GLN A 40 -3.00 29.68 -1.72
CA GLN A 40 -3.57 30.52 -2.76
C GLN A 40 -3.41 32.01 -2.45
N ARG A 41 -3.58 32.85 -3.49
CA ARG A 41 -3.53 34.32 -3.39
C ARG A 41 -4.90 34.96 -3.21
N VAL A 42 -5.98 34.23 -3.53
CA VAL A 42 -7.34 34.75 -3.53
C VAL A 42 -8.24 33.99 -2.56
N CYS A 43 -9.30 34.66 -2.09
CA CYS A 43 -10.29 34.05 -1.23
C CYS A 43 -11.30 33.20 -2.04
N GLY A 44 -12.14 32.44 -1.35
CA GLY A 44 -13.13 31.59 -2.01
C GLY A 44 -14.13 32.33 -2.89
N THR A 45 -14.42 33.61 -2.63
CA THR A 45 -15.33 34.42 -3.45
C THR A 45 -14.67 35.09 -4.65
N HIS A 46 -13.35 35.24 -4.65
CA HIS A 46 -12.60 35.81 -5.78
C HIS A 46 -11.87 34.72 -6.57
N GLY A 47 -12.51 33.55 -6.72
CA GLY A 47 -12.02 32.47 -7.57
C GLY A 47 -11.12 31.44 -6.88
N GLY A 48 -10.88 31.52 -5.56
CA GLY A 48 -10.05 30.50 -4.89
C GLY A 48 -10.62 29.09 -4.91
N ARG A 49 -11.95 28.97 -5.07
CA ARG A 49 -12.64 27.68 -5.22
C ARG A 49 -12.54 27.10 -6.64
N ALA A 50 -12.08 27.88 -7.61
CA ALA A 50 -12.00 27.44 -9.00
C ALA A 50 -11.02 26.26 -9.15
N PRO A 51 -11.29 25.29 -10.03
CA PRO A 51 -10.40 24.15 -10.27
C PRO A 51 -8.97 24.57 -10.64
N ALA A 52 -8.82 25.58 -11.50
CA ALA A 52 -7.51 26.10 -11.89
C ALA A 52 -6.72 26.68 -10.69
N ALA A 53 -7.40 27.39 -9.78
CA ALA A 53 -6.77 27.94 -8.58
C ALA A 53 -6.30 26.84 -7.62
N LYS A 54 -7.10 25.77 -7.46
CA LYS A 54 -6.73 24.59 -6.66
C LYS A 54 -5.56 23.84 -7.26
N ARG A 55 -5.56 23.59 -8.58
CA ARG A 55 -4.43 22.94 -9.28
C ARG A 55 -3.13 23.72 -9.09
N LYS A 56 -3.17 25.05 -9.23
CA LYS A 56 -1.99 25.90 -9.01
C LYS A 56 -1.55 25.97 -7.54
N ALA A 57 -2.45 25.76 -6.59
CA ALA A 57 -2.09 25.64 -5.17
C ALA A 57 -1.36 24.32 -4.89
N LYS A 58 -1.85 23.22 -5.48
CA LYS A 58 -1.19 21.92 -5.43
C LYS A 58 0.20 21.98 -6.08
N GLN A 59 0.31 22.56 -7.27
CA GLN A 59 1.59 22.75 -7.93
C GLN A 59 2.62 23.47 -7.04
N ARG A 60 2.21 24.56 -6.36
CA ARG A 60 3.11 25.26 -5.43
C ARG A 60 3.51 24.41 -4.24
N LEU A 61 2.59 23.59 -3.72
CA LEU A 61 2.91 22.65 -2.65
C LEU A 61 3.95 21.63 -3.12
N ASP A 62 3.77 21.10 -4.32
CA ASP A 62 4.68 20.13 -4.92
C ASP A 62 6.07 20.77 -5.18
N GLU A 63 6.12 22.02 -5.67
CA GLU A 63 7.35 22.82 -5.82
C GLU A 63 8.09 23.05 -4.49
N HIS A 64 7.38 23.02 -3.36
CA HIS A 64 7.96 23.16 -2.03
C HIS A 64 8.31 21.82 -1.36
N ALA A 65 8.02 20.68 -2.00
CA ALA A 65 8.21 19.36 -1.40
C ALA A 65 9.65 19.14 -0.90
N ASP A 66 10.65 19.48 -1.71
CA ASP A 66 12.07 19.31 -1.36
C ASP A 66 12.47 20.17 -0.16
N SER A 67 11.99 21.41 -0.11
CA SER A 67 12.25 22.31 1.03
C SER A 67 11.62 21.80 2.33
N LEU A 68 10.46 21.14 2.24
CA LEU A 68 9.80 20.52 3.38
C LEU A 68 10.53 19.26 3.85
N ALA A 69 11.05 18.45 2.91
CA ALA A 69 11.87 17.30 3.24
C ALA A 69 13.18 17.73 3.94
N ALA A 70 13.83 18.79 3.45
CA ALA A 70 15.02 19.35 4.11
C ALA A 70 14.71 19.88 5.52
N ALA A 71 13.58 20.57 5.70
CA ALA A 71 13.15 21.03 7.02
C ALA A 71 12.84 19.87 7.99
N LEU A 72 12.23 18.79 7.49
CA LEU A 72 11.98 17.58 8.28
C LEU A 72 13.29 16.92 8.73
N LEU A 73 14.28 16.82 7.83
CA LEU A 73 15.60 16.29 8.17
C LEU A 73 16.30 17.18 9.22
N ALA A 74 16.22 18.49 9.08
CA ALA A 74 16.76 19.42 10.07
C ALA A 74 16.12 19.17 11.45
N LEU A 75 14.79 19.05 11.53
CA LEU A 75 14.09 18.72 12.78
C LEU A 75 14.53 17.37 13.37
N ALA A 76 14.72 16.35 12.52
CA ALA A 76 15.20 15.04 12.96
C ALA A 76 16.63 15.09 13.56
N THR A 77 17.46 16.06 13.17
CA THR A 77 18.84 16.19 13.65
C THR A 77 19.01 17.20 14.79
N SER A 78 18.22 18.28 14.82
CA SER A 78 18.47 19.45 15.67
C SER A 78 17.32 19.81 16.60
N ALA A 79 16.24 19.02 16.66
CA ALA A 79 15.17 19.29 17.62
C ALA A 79 15.66 19.07 19.06
N GLU A 80 15.46 20.06 19.92
CA GLU A 80 15.78 20.01 21.36
C GLU A 80 14.90 19.01 22.12
N SER A 81 13.63 18.90 21.71
CA SER A 81 12.73 17.90 22.28
C SER A 81 12.96 16.54 21.62
N GLU A 82 13.31 15.55 22.43
CA GLU A 82 13.46 14.16 22.00
C GLU A 82 12.17 13.63 21.36
N ALA A 83 11.00 13.97 21.90
CA ALA A 83 9.72 13.58 21.35
C ALA A 83 9.53 14.08 19.91
N THR A 84 9.86 15.35 19.65
CA THR A 84 9.79 15.94 18.29
C THR A 84 10.81 15.30 17.36
N ARG A 85 12.01 15.01 17.86
CA ARG A 85 13.08 14.35 17.09
C ARG A 85 12.66 12.95 16.64
N LEU A 86 12.16 12.13 17.59
CA LEU A 86 11.69 10.77 17.31
C LEU A 86 10.49 10.77 16.35
N ALA A 87 9.56 11.71 16.51
CA ALA A 87 8.44 11.85 15.57
C ALA A 87 8.93 12.17 14.15
N ALA A 88 9.85 13.13 14.01
CA ALA A 88 10.42 13.49 12.70
C ALA A 88 11.18 12.33 12.04
N ILE A 89 11.91 11.54 12.82
CA ILE A 89 12.61 10.35 12.32
C ILE A 89 11.61 9.28 11.83
N ARG A 90 10.56 8.99 12.60
CA ARG A 90 9.51 8.04 12.19
C ARG A 90 8.82 8.49 10.90
N ASP A 91 8.42 9.76 10.83
CA ASP A 91 7.82 10.34 9.63
C ASP A 91 8.74 10.23 8.40
N ALA A 92 10.05 10.35 8.58
CA ALA A 92 11.03 10.17 7.50
C ALA A 92 11.12 8.70 7.06
N LEU A 93 11.16 7.76 8.01
CA LEU A 93 11.21 6.31 7.74
C LEU A 93 9.93 5.81 7.03
N ASP A 94 8.76 6.27 7.44
CA ASP A 94 7.49 5.90 6.83
C ASP A 94 7.42 6.34 5.36
N ARG A 95 8.01 7.49 5.02
CA ARG A 95 8.03 8.02 3.64
C ARG A 95 8.96 7.24 2.71
N ILE A 96 10.01 6.62 3.24
CA ILE A 96 10.89 5.73 2.47
C ILE A 96 10.39 4.28 2.48
N GLY A 97 9.21 4.03 3.05
CA GLY A 97 8.59 2.71 3.09
C GLY A 97 9.24 1.75 4.09
N ILE A 98 10.07 2.26 5.01
CA ILE A 98 10.59 1.48 6.13
C ILE A 98 9.55 1.54 7.25
N THR A 99 8.46 0.80 7.06
CA THR A 99 7.45 0.63 8.10
C THR A 99 7.75 -0.63 8.90
N GLY A 100 7.62 -0.55 10.22
CA GLY A 100 7.63 -1.74 11.06
C GLY A 100 6.46 -2.63 10.66
N LYS A 101 6.72 -3.89 10.28
CA LYS A 101 5.66 -4.86 10.00
C LYS A 101 4.92 -5.16 11.30
N THR A 102 3.81 -4.48 11.56
CA THR A 102 2.91 -4.81 12.67
C THR A 102 1.49 -4.98 12.17
N ALA A 103 1.18 -6.22 11.78
CA ALA A 103 -0.16 -6.78 11.82
C ALA A 103 -0.04 -8.30 11.69
N VAL A 104 0.05 -9.00 12.82
CA VAL A 104 -0.37 -10.41 12.88
C VAL A 104 -1.84 -10.36 13.25
N GLU A 105 -2.70 -10.39 12.22
CA GLU A 105 -4.13 -10.58 12.42
C GLU A 105 -4.35 -12.06 12.75
N VAL A 106 -4.49 -12.38 14.03
CA VAL A 106 -4.88 -13.73 14.46
C VAL A 106 -6.39 -13.82 14.29
N GLU A 107 -6.81 -14.20 13.09
CA GLU A 107 -8.19 -14.58 12.85
C GLU A 107 -8.48 -15.90 13.60
N HIS A 108 -9.20 -15.83 14.71
CA HIS A 108 -9.74 -17.02 15.41
C HIS A 108 -11.02 -17.54 14.73
N SER A 109 -11.06 -17.53 13.40
CA SER A 109 -12.04 -18.33 12.66
C SER A 109 -11.38 -19.69 12.42
N LEU A 110 -11.72 -20.68 13.26
CA LEU A 110 -11.37 -22.07 12.95
C LEU A 110 -11.79 -22.30 11.50
N LYS A 111 -10.82 -22.59 10.63
CA LYS A 111 -11.15 -22.78 9.22
C LYS A 111 -12.15 -23.93 9.14
N PRO A 112 -13.03 -23.98 8.12
CA PRO A 112 -14.07 -25.01 8.05
C PRO A 112 -13.53 -26.44 8.23
N TYR A 113 -12.30 -26.71 7.79
CA TYR A 113 -11.63 -28.01 8.02
C TYR A 113 -11.21 -28.24 9.49
N GLU A 114 -10.85 -27.19 10.24
CA GLU A 114 -10.52 -27.25 11.67
C GLU A 114 -11.79 -27.47 12.52
N GLN A 115 -12.94 -26.96 12.06
CA GLN A 115 -14.24 -27.26 12.68
C GLN A 115 -14.61 -28.74 12.50
N ILE A 116 -14.28 -29.33 11.34
CA ILE A 116 -14.48 -30.76 11.09
C ILE A 116 -13.53 -31.60 11.96
N LEU A 117 -12.27 -31.19 12.11
CA LEU A 117 -11.32 -31.89 13.00
C LEU A 117 -11.73 -31.79 14.48
N ALA A 118 -12.20 -30.63 14.93
CA ALA A 118 -12.74 -30.45 16.29
C ALA A 118 -14.07 -31.21 16.52
N SER A 119 -14.90 -31.32 15.48
CA SER A 119 -16.06 -32.19 15.46
C SER A 119 -15.67 -33.66 15.55
N PHE A 120 -14.57 -34.07 14.93
CA PHE A 120 -14.14 -35.46 14.95
C PHE A 120 -13.68 -35.87 16.35
N THR A 121 -12.88 -35.04 17.04
CA THR A 121 -12.47 -35.31 18.42
C THR A 121 -13.61 -35.25 19.44
N SER A 122 -14.74 -34.61 19.12
CA SER A 122 -15.92 -34.61 20.00
C SER A 122 -16.93 -35.73 19.70
N VAL A 123 -16.89 -36.32 18.50
CA VAL A 123 -17.82 -37.36 18.05
C VAL A 123 -17.18 -38.75 18.07
N SER A 124 -15.87 -38.87 17.88
CA SER A 124 -15.17 -40.14 18.09
C SER A 124 -15.08 -40.38 19.61
N GLY A 125 -15.82 -41.37 20.11
CA GLY A 125 -15.56 -41.94 21.44
C GLY A 125 -14.07 -42.25 21.60
N SER A 126 -13.58 -42.27 22.84
CA SER A 126 -12.16 -42.47 23.08
C SER A 126 -11.69 -43.77 22.40
N LEU A 127 -10.40 -43.85 22.04
CA LEU A 127 -9.82 -45.09 21.50
C LEU A 127 -10.19 -46.31 22.37
N ALA A 128 -10.24 -46.12 23.69
CA ALA A 128 -10.65 -47.13 24.67
C ALA A 128 -12.11 -47.58 24.54
N ASP A 129 -13.02 -46.72 24.08
CA ASP A 129 -14.42 -47.07 23.85
C ASP A 129 -14.58 -47.89 22.56
N TYR A 130 -13.80 -47.58 21.52
CA TYR A 130 -13.71 -48.39 20.30
C TYR A 130 -13.12 -49.77 20.57
N GLU A 131 -12.05 -49.85 21.36
CA GLU A 131 -11.41 -51.11 21.75
C GLU A 131 -12.38 -51.99 22.55
N ARG A 132 -13.12 -51.41 23.50
CA ARG A 132 -14.14 -52.12 24.28
C ARG A 132 -15.29 -52.64 23.41
N ALA A 133 -15.74 -51.87 22.42
CA ALA A 133 -16.81 -52.27 21.52
C ALA A 133 -16.40 -53.41 20.56
N ASN A 134 -15.13 -53.47 20.17
CA ASN A 134 -14.60 -54.50 19.26
C ASN A 134 -13.92 -55.68 19.98
N GLY A 135 -13.99 -55.73 21.31
CA GLY A 135 -13.40 -56.81 22.10
C GLY A 135 -11.87 -56.86 22.05
N LEU A 136 -11.22 -55.73 21.72
CA LEU A 136 -9.77 -55.60 21.76
C LEU A 136 -9.33 -55.32 23.21
N PRO A 137 -8.15 -55.82 23.64
CA PRO A 137 -7.62 -55.49 24.95
C PRO A 137 -7.37 -53.98 25.02
N VAL A 138 -8.04 -53.31 25.96
CA VAL A 138 -7.82 -51.88 26.20
C VAL A 138 -6.41 -51.73 26.77
N THR A 139 -5.47 -51.26 25.96
CA THR A 139 -4.16 -50.88 26.49
C THR A 139 -4.35 -49.60 27.29
N PRO A 140 -3.96 -49.54 28.58
CA PRO A 140 -4.04 -48.30 29.34
C PRO A 140 -3.27 -47.22 28.58
N ALA A 141 -3.91 -46.06 28.40
CA ALA A 141 -3.27 -44.92 27.75
C ALA A 141 -1.92 -44.66 28.43
N PRO A 142 -0.81 -44.50 27.69
CA PRO A 142 0.46 -44.14 28.29
C PRO A 142 0.25 -42.85 29.08
N GLU A 143 0.70 -42.82 30.34
CA GLU A 143 0.69 -41.60 31.14
C GLU A 143 1.33 -40.47 30.31
N PRO A 144 0.82 -39.23 30.38
CA PRO A 144 1.39 -38.12 29.64
C PRO A 144 2.80 -37.88 30.17
N SER A 145 3.79 -38.52 29.56
CA SER A 145 5.19 -38.17 29.73
C SER A 145 5.33 -36.74 29.24
N ALA A 146 5.92 -35.89 30.08
CA ALA A 146 6.20 -34.50 29.77
C ALA A 146 6.77 -34.38 28.34
N PRO A 147 6.41 -33.32 27.59
CA PRO A 147 6.95 -33.15 26.25
C PRO A 147 8.46 -33.14 26.34
N GLU A 148 9.10 -34.14 25.75
CA GLU A 148 10.53 -34.14 25.52
C GLU A 148 10.79 -32.98 24.53
N ILE A 149 11.36 -31.91 25.04
CA ILE A 149 11.73 -30.75 24.23
C ILE A 149 12.84 -31.26 23.30
N LEU A 150 12.47 -31.45 22.04
CA LEU A 150 13.41 -31.72 20.96
C LEU A 150 14.19 -30.41 20.74
N ASP A 151 15.38 -30.33 21.33
CA ASP A 151 16.36 -29.28 21.04
C ASP A 151 16.83 -29.46 19.59
N VAL A 152 16.17 -28.73 18.69
CA VAL A 152 16.61 -28.58 17.30
C VAL A 152 17.69 -27.51 17.33
N GLU A 153 18.96 -27.93 17.30
CA GLU A 153 20.07 -27.02 17.03
C GLU A 153 19.89 -26.44 15.63
N PHE A 154 19.81 -25.10 15.57
CA PHE A 154 19.65 -24.36 14.33
C PHE A 154 21.05 -24.14 13.75
N ASP A 155 21.47 -24.99 12.81
CA ASP A 155 22.70 -24.78 12.06
C ASP A 155 22.65 -23.43 11.33
N GLU A 156 23.52 -22.50 11.72
CA GLU A 156 23.65 -21.15 11.12
C GLU A 156 24.12 -21.19 9.63
N GLU A 157 24.44 -22.37 9.09
CA GLU A 157 25.01 -22.57 7.75
C GLU A 157 23.96 -22.70 6.62
N THR A 158 22.75 -22.16 6.78
CA THR A 158 21.76 -22.13 5.68
C THR A 158 21.17 -20.75 5.38
N ALA A 159 21.58 -19.71 6.11
CA ALA A 159 21.12 -18.34 5.86
C ALA A 159 21.67 -17.74 4.55
N GLU A 160 22.83 -18.21 4.06
CA GLU A 160 23.50 -17.58 2.91
C GLU A 160 22.98 -18.04 1.54
N THR A 161 22.21 -19.14 1.44
CA THR A 161 21.71 -19.62 0.13
C THR A 161 20.23 -19.30 -0.15
N ARG A 162 19.55 -18.59 0.76
CA ARG A 162 18.16 -18.15 0.57
C ARG A 162 18.04 -16.68 0.12
N ALA A 163 19.07 -15.86 0.33
CA ALA A 163 19.07 -14.46 -0.10
C ALA A 163 19.07 -14.31 -1.63
N ASP A 164 19.64 -15.28 -2.37
CA ASP A 164 19.77 -15.17 -3.83
C ASP A 164 18.53 -15.63 -4.62
N ARG A 165 17.71 -16.52 -4.04
CA ARG A 165 16.51 -17.05 -4.75
C ARG A 165 15.34 -16.09 -4.80
N ASN A 166 15.29 -15.08 -3.92
CA ASN A 166 14.22 -14.07 -3.90
C ASN A 166 14.57 -12.78 -4.66
N ALA A 167 15.78 -12.67 -5.24
CA ALA A 167 16.15 -11.52 -6.06
C ALA A 167 15.60 -11.58 -7.50
N ARG A 168 15.14 -12.75 -7.97
CA ARG A 168 14.34 -12.86 -9.20
C ARG A 168 12.86 -12.87 -8.87
N GLY A 169 12.32 -11.68 -8.59
CA GLY A 169 10.90 -11.44 -8.85
C GLY A 169 10.60 -11.73 -10.34
N PRO A 170 9.35 -12.05 -10.72
CA PRO A 170 9.00 -12.21 -12.13
C PRO A 170 9.42 -10.93 -12.85
N GLU A 171 10.28 -11.06 -13.86
CA GLU A 171 10.88 -9.97 -14.61
C GLU A 171 9.78 -9.07 -15.17
N GLY A 172 9.39 -8.06 -14.38
CA GLY A 172 8.58 -6.95 -14.81
C GLY A 172 9.41 -6.16 -15.79
N SER A 173 9.05 -6.26 -17.07
CA SER A 173 9.72 -5.63 -18.20
C SER A 173 10.12 -4.19 -17.89
N TRP A 174 11.41 -3.95 -17.63
CA TRP A 174 11.96 -2.61 -17.61
C TRP A 174 11.85 -2.02 -19.03
N ARG A 175 10.92 -1.09 -19.22
CA ARG A 175 10.84 -0.29 -20.45
C ARG A 175 11.67 0.99 -20.26
N PRO A 176 12.63 1.28 -21.14
CA PRO A 176 13.37 2.54 -21.07
C PRO A 176 12.41 3.72 -21.36
N PRO A 177 12.59 4.85 -20.66
CA PRO A 177 11.79 6.05 -20.87
C PRO A 177 11.94 6.54 -22.32
N GLY A 178 10.81 6.69 -23.03
CA GLY A 178 10.76 7.06 -24.45
C GLY A 178 10.31 5.96 -25.40
N SER A 179 10.09 4.74 -24.91
CA SER A 179 9.48 3.67 -25.72
C SER A 179 8.01 3.99 -26.00
N PRO A 180 7.54 4.04 -27.27
CA PRO A 180 6.14 4.32 -27.58
C PRO A 180 5.25 3.27 -26.91
N GLU A 181 4.18 3.72 -26.23
CA GLU A 181 3.19 2.79 -25.69
C GLU A 181 2.66 1.93 -26.83
N PRO A 182 2.58 0.59 -26.66
CA PRO A 182 1.88 -0.23 -27.63
C PRO A 182 0.43 0.23 -27.59
N VAL A 183 -0.01 0.88 -28.67
CA VAL A 183 -1.41 1.16 -28.90
C VAL A 183 -2.06 -0.21 -29.07
N TYR A 184 -2.55 -0.78 -27.98
CA TYR A 184 -3.52 -1.85 -28.08
C TYR A 184 -4.78 -1.18 -28.62
N GLU A 185 -4.88 -1.13 -29.95
CA GLU A 185 -6.17 -1.00 -30.60
C GLU A 185 -7.05 -2.05 -29.93
N ARG A 186 -8.09 -1.56 -29.27
CA ARG A 186 -9.06 -2.39 -28.57
C ARG A 186 -9.85 -3.08 -29.69
N SER A 187 -9.26 -4.10 -30.31
CA SER A 187 -9.93 -4.96 -31.26
C SER A 187 -11.15 -5.48 -30.53
N GLY A 188 -12.33 -5.15 -31.05
CA GLY A 188 -13.61 -5.54 -30.47
C GLY A 188 -13.60 -7.01 -30.08
N SER A 189 -14.39 -7.37 -29.08
CA SER A 189 -14.52 -8.74 -28.57
C SER A 189 -14.62 -9.74 -29.73
N ILE A 190 -13.50 -10.39 -30.01
CA ILE A 190 -13.37 -11.43 -31.02
C ILE A 190 -14.08 -12.67 -30.49
N THR A 191 -14.91 -13.30 -31.32
CA THR A 191 -15.58 -14.54 -30.96
C THR A 191 -14.52 -15.63 -30.75
N GLY A 192 -14.76 -16.57 -29.81
CA GLY A 192 -13.77 -17.59 -29.47
C GLY A 192 -13.28 -18.43 -30.66
N GLU A 193 -14.10 -18.57 -31.70
CA GLU A 193 -13.75 -19.27 -32.94
C GLU A 193 -12.75 -18.49 -33.80
N ALA A 194 -12.93 -17.16 -33.93
CA ALA A 194 -11.98 -16.31 -34.64
C ALA A 194 -10.63 -16.23 -33.90
N ALA A 195 -10.64 -16.27 -32.56
CA ALA A 195 -9.41 -16.32 -31.78
C ALA A 195 -8.61 -17.61 -32.02
N LEU A 196 -9.29 -18.75 -32.19
CA LEU A 196 -8.66 -20.02 -32.53
C LEU A 196 -8.07 -20.01 -33.94
N GLU A 197 -8.76 -19.40 -34.91
CA GLU A 197 -8.28 -19.29 -36.28
C GLU A 197 -7.05 -18.36 -36.40
N GLU A 198 -7.04 -17.26 -35.64
CA GLU A 198 -5.89 -16.36 -35.56
C GLU A 198 -4.68 -17.02 -34.90
N ALA A 199 -4.89 -17.75 -33.79
CA ALA A 199 -3.84 -18.55 -33.17
C ALA A 199 -3.29 -19.62 -34.13
N ALA A 200 -4.15 -20.29 -34.90
CA ALA A 200 -3.72 -21.27 -35.90
C ALA A 200 -2.90 -20.63 -37.04
N ARG A 201 -3.26 -19.40 -37.45
CA ARG A 201 -2.51 -18.63 -38.46
C ARG A 201 -1.13 -18.21 -37.94
N ALA A 202 -1.06 -17.73 -36.70
CA ALA A 202 0.18 -17.37 -36.05
C ALA A 202 1.12 -18.58 -35.91
N ASN A 203 0.58 -19.74 -35.51
CA ASN A 203 1.35 -20.99 -35.43
C ASN A 203 1.91 -21.44 -36.79
N ARG A 204 1.14 -21.28 -37.88
CA ARG A 204 1.65 -21.52 -39.26
C ARG A 204 2.76 -20.55 -39.64
N ALA A 205 2.60 -19.26 -39.34
CA ALA A 205 3.60 -18.24 -39.63
C ALA A 205 4.90 -18.45 -38.83
N ALA A 206 4.79 -18.96 -37.61
CA ALA A 206 5.93 -19.32 -36.76
C ALA A 206 6.55 -20.69 -37.09
N GLY A 207 6.04 -21.41 -38.11
CA GLY A 207 6.54 -22.74 -38.50
C GLY A 207 6.29 -23.83 -37.44
N VAL A 208 5.35 -23.61 -36.53
CA VAL A 208 4.99 -24.57 -35.48
C VAL A 208 4.00 -25.58 -36.06
N TRP A 209 4.54 -26.71 -36.52
CA TRP A 209 3.74 -27.82 -37.02
C TRP A 209 3.25 -28.68 -35.86
N THR A 210 1.94 -28.85 -35.74
CA THR A 210 1.38 -29.82 -34.79
C THR A 210 1.69 -31.24 -35.29
N VAL A 211 2.55 -31.94 -34.56
CA VAL A 211 2.84 -33.35 -34.79
C VAL A 211 1.56 -34.14 -34.50
N ARG A 212 0.80 -34.48 -35.54
CA ARG A 212 -0.25 -35.50 -35.41
C ARG A 212 0.45 -36.84 -35.17
N ARG A 213 0.32 -37.39 -33.96
CA ARG A 213 0.67 -38.79 -33.70
C ARG A 213 -0.17 -39.65 -34.64
N ARG A 214 0.51 -40.36 -35.54
CA ARG A 214 -0.07 -41.41 -36.37
C ARG A 214 -0.51 -42.53 -35.41
N ARG A 215 -1.80 -42.85 -35.38
CA ARG A 215 -2.29 -44.06 -34.70
C ARG A 215 -1.97 -45.24 -35.61
N GLU A 216 -1.15 -46.16 -35.12
CA GLU A 216 -1.07 -47.54 -35.60
C GLU A 216 -2.19 -48.37 -34.96
#